data_AF-A0A5P9BHF8-F1
#
_entry.id   AF-A0A5P9BHF8-F1
#
_cell.length_a   1.000
_cell.length_b   1.000
_cell.length_c   1.000
_cell.angle_alpha   90.00
_cell.angle_beta   90.00
_cell.angle_gamma   90.00
#
_symmetry.space_group_name_H-M   'P 1'
#
loop_
_entity.id
_entity.type
_entity.pdbx_description
1 polymer ?
#
loop_
_entity_poly.entity_id
_entity_poly.type
_entity_poly.pdbx_seq_one_letter_code
_entity_poly.pdbx_strand_id
1 'polypeptide(L)'
;MVSHSTLMTDLANIETDLMIDCSLLALDPSYPVDPTNYIDQLEDVGARSAEHNIELNETLVKLLTEMEVTMPNALNIFLKGRNSIGF
;
A
#
# COMPACT_ATOMS: atom_id res chain seq x y z
N MET A 1 11.01 -15.77 3.79
CA MET A 1 10.23 -15.51 5.02
C MET A 1 9.94 -14.02 5.02
N VAL A 2 8.69 -13.61 4.80
CA VAL A 2 8.32 -12.19 4.82
C VAL A 2 8.32 -11.73 6.28
N SER A 3 8.85 -10.54 6.53
CA SER A 3 8.90 -9.92 7.85
C SER A 3 8.17 -8.57 7.83
N HIS A 4 7.95 -8.01 9.02
CA HIS A 4 7.44 -6.63 9.16
C HIS A 4 8.26 -5.62 8.36
N SER A 5 9.60 -5.75 8.34
CA SER A 5 10.46 -4.85 7.59
C SER A 5 10.21 -4.94 6.08
N THR A 6 9.96 -6.14 5.55
CA THR A 6 9.63 -6.31 4.12
C THR A 6 8.30 -5.64 3.77
N LEU A 7 7.26 -5.84 4.57
CA LEU A 7 5.97 -5.17 4.34
C LEU A 7 6.11 -3.64 4.42
N MET A 8 6.87 -3.14 5.39
CA MET A 8 7.12 -1.70 5.50
C MET A 8 7.89 -1.14 4.30
N THR A 9 8.87 -1.88 3.78
CA THR A 9 9.58 -1.49 2.54
C THR A 9 8.63 -1.49 1.34
N ASP A 10 7.78 -2.50 1.21
CA ASP A 10 6.82 -2.57 0.10
C ASP A 10 5.82 -1.40 0.16
N LEU A 11 5.30 -1.07 1.35
CA LEU A 11 4.43 0.09 1.55
C LEU A 11 5.12 1.41 1.23
N ALA A 12 6.37 1.58 1.68
CA ALA A 12 7.15 2.78 1.37
C ALA A 12 7.45 2.92 -0.13
N ASN A 13 7.66 1.81 -0.84
CA ASN A 13 7.85 1.83 -2.29
C ASN A 13 6.57 2.25 -3.01
N ILE A 14 5.41 1.68 -2.62
CA ILE A 14 4.10 2.06 -3.16
C ILE A 14 3.85 3.56 -2.97
N GLU A 15 4.09 4.07 -1.75
CA GLU A 15 3.91 5.50 -1.46
C GLU A 15 4.84 6.37 -2.30
N THR A 16 6.12 5.99 -2.40
CA THR A 16 7.12 6.75 -3.16
C THR A 16 6.77 6.81 -4.64
N ASP A 17 6.41 5.68 -5.24
CA ASP A 17 6.03 5.59 -6.65
C ASP A 17 4.78 6.43 -6.94
N LEU A 18 3.78 6.37 -6.05
CA LEU A 18 2.59 7.21 -6.15
C LEU A 18 2.92 8.70 -6.04
N MET A 19 3.82 9.10 -5.12
CA MET A 19 4.26 10.50 -5.01
C MET A 19 4.98 10.98 -6.27
N ILE A 20 5.78 10.12 -6.91
CA ILE A 20 6.45 10.40 -8.18
C ILE A 20 5.40 10.61 -9.27
N ASP A 21 4.45 9.68 -9.42
CA ASP A 21 3.41 9.77 -10.43
C ASP A 21 2.51 11.00 -10.24
N CYS A 22 2.14 11.33 -9.00
CA CYS A 22 1.42 12.58 -8.71
C CYS A 22 2.22 13.82 -9.10
N SER A 23 3.54 13.81 -8.86
CA SER A 23 4.42 14.91 -9.25
C SER A 23 4.55 15.03 -10.76
N LEU A 24 4.67 13.90 -11.47
CA LEU A 24 4.73 13.87 -12.93
C LEU A 24 3.42 14.33 -13.56
N LEU A 25 2.26 13.89 -13.03
CA LEU A 25 0.95 14.32 -13.49
C LEU A 25 0.71 15.83 -13.26
N ALA A 26 1.26 16.39 -12.18
CA ALA A 26 1.20 17.83 -11.92
C ALA A 26 2.04 18.66 -12.91
N LEU A 27 3.13 18.09 -13.43
CA LEU A 27 3.99 18.71 -14.44
C LEU A 27 3.46 18.50 -15.87
N ASP A 28 2.95 17.31 -16.15
CA ASP A 28 2.37 16.89 -17.42
C ASP A 28 1.04 16.15 -17.18
N PRO A 29 -0.11 16.83 -17.36
CA PRO A 29 -1.42 16.21 -17.19
C PRO A 29 -1.72 15.07 -18.17
N SER A 30 -0.90 14.89 -19.21
CA SER A 30 -1.02 13.76 -20.15
C SER A 30 -0.22 12.53 -19.74
N TYR A 31 0.53 12.61 -18.63
CA TYR A 31 1.31 11.51 -18.09
C TYR A 31 0.38 10.33 -17.72
N PRO A 32 0.65 9.11 -18.23
CA PRO A 32 -0.25 7.97 -18.06
C PRO A 32 -0.07 7.35 -16.66
N VAL A 33 -0.92 7.76 -15.72
CA VAL A 33 -1.03 7.13 -14.39
C VAL A 33 -2.19 6.14 -14.40
N ASP A 34 -1.96 4.94 -13.88
CA ASP A 34 -3.01 3.96 -13.58
C ASP A 34 -3.19 3.84 -12.05
N PRO A 35 -4.20 4.50 -11.46
CA PRO A 35 -4.47 4.44 -10.03
C PRO A 35 -4.83 3.03 -9.53
N THR A 36 -5.33 2.15 -10.40
CA THR A 36 -5.76 0.81 -10.04
C THR A 36 -4.57 -0.09 -9.68
N ASN A 37 -3.42 0.13 -10.33
CA ASN A 37 -2.19 -0.60 -10.02
C ASN A 37 -1.77 -0.45 -8.55
N TYR A 38 -1.87 0.76 -7.99
CA TYR A 38 -1.51 1.02 -6.59
C TYR A 38 -2.49 0.39 -5.59
N ILE A 39 -3.78 0.32 -5.96
CA ILE A 39 -4.80 -0.39 -5.17
C ILE A 39 -4.47 -1.88 -5.12
N ASP A 40 -4.21 -2.50 -6.27
CA ASP A 40 -3.90 -3.92 -6.37
C ASP A 40 -2.62 -4.28 -5.61
N GLN A 41 -1.58 -3.44 -5.72
CA GLN A 41 -0.34 -3.62 -4.95
C GLN A 41 -0.57 -3.55 -3.45
N LEU A 42 -1.37 -2.58 -2.98
CA LEU A 42 -1.66 -2.44 -1.55
C LEU A 42 -2.53 -3.58 -1.02
N GLU A 43 -3.47 -4.09 -1.81
CA GLU A 43 -4.22 -5.32 -1.49
C GLU A 43 -3.28 -6.53 -1.41
N ASP A 44 -2.33 -6.67 -2.34
CA ASP A 44 -1.35 -7.77 -2.33
C ASP A 44 -0.45 -7.74 -1.08
N VAL A 45 0.04 -6.57 -0.66
CA VAL A 45 0.81 -6.43 0.59
C VAL A 45 -0.03 -6.87 1.79
N GLY A 46 -1.32 -6.50 1.81
CA GLY A 46 -2.28 -6.95 2.82
C GLY A 46 -2.45 -8.47 2.82
N ALA A 47 -2.61 -9.07 1.65
CA ALA A 47 -2.70 -10.51 1.46
C ALA A 47 -1.43 -11.23 2.00
N ARG A 48 -0.24 -10.79 1.58
CA ARG A 48 1.04 -11.35 2.06
C ARG A 48 1.20 -11.22 3.57
N SER A 49 0.70 -10.14 4.18
CA SER A 49 0.66 -9.98 5.63
C SER A 49 -0.14 -11.11 6.31
N ALA A 50 -1.32 -11.46 5.76
CA ALA A 50 -2.14 -12.57 6.27
C ALA A 50 -1.46 -13.92 6.07
N GLU A 51 -0.97 -14.19 4.86
CA GLU A 51 -0.32 -15.46 4.50
C GLU A 51 0.86 -15.79 5.42
N HIS A 52 1.62 -14.77 5.81
CA HIS A 52 2.78 -14.92 6.68
C HIS A 52 2.48 -14.74 8.18
N ASN A 53 1.20 -14.68 8.57
CA ASN A 53 0.75 -14.46 9.96
C ASN A 53 1.42 -13.24 10.61
N ILE A 54 1.62 -12.18 9.85
CA ILE A 54 2.20 -10.95 10.36
C ILE A 54 1.09 -10.17 11.07
N GLU A 55 1.28 -9.92 12.36
CA GLU A 55 0.34 -9.13 13.15
C GLU A 55 0.34 -7.66 12.71
N LEU A 56 -0.84 -7.02 12.74
CA LEU A 56 -0.96 -5.58 12.58
C LEU A 56 -0.52 -4.90 13.89
N ASN A 57 0.70 -4.38 13.91
CA ASN A 57 1.19 -3.58 15.03
C ASN A 57 0.93 -2.08 14.81
N GLU A 58 1.11 -1.28 15.87
CA GLU A 58 0.87 0.16 15.85
C GLU A 58 1.72 0.89 14.79
N THR A 59 2.93 0.41 14.51
CA THR A 59 3.81 1.01 13.49
C THR A 59 3.27 0.83 12.08
N LEU A 60 2.79 -0.37 11.75
CA LEU A 60 2.20 -0.68 10.45
C LEU A 60 0.89 0.10 10.23
N VAL A 61 0.04 0.17 11.26
CA VAL A 61 -1.19 0.96 11.21
C VAL A 61 -0.87 2.43 11.00
N LYS A 62 0.09 2.98 11.75
CA LYS A 62 0.51 4.37 11.61
C LYS A 62 1.00 4.69 10.20
N LEU A 63 1.84 3.84 9.60
CA LEU A 63 2.32 4.01 8.23
C LEU A 63 1.15 4.03 7.23
N LEU A 64 0.22 3.07 7.34
CA LEU A 64 -0.96 3.01 6.47
C LEU A 64 -1.88 4.22 6.62
N THR A 65 -1.99 4.78 7.83
CA THR A 65 -2.73 6.02 8.07
C THR A 65 -2.00 7.24 7.51
N GLU A 66 -0.68 7.32 7.62
CA GLU A 66 0.13 8.39 7.03
C GLU A 66 0.02 8.38 5.50
N MET A 67 0.03 7.19 4.89
CA MET A 67 -0.19 7.01 3.46
C MET A 67 -1.55 7.53 2.97
N GLU A 68 -2.56 7.74 3.83
CA GLU A 68 -3.85 8.30 3.42
C GLU A 68 -3.77 9.72 2.87
N VAL A 69 -2.68 10.45 3.17
CA VAL A 69 -2.39 11.76 2.57
C VAL A 69 -2.18 11.64 1.06
N THR A 70 -1.57 10.53 0.62
CA THR A 70 -1.18 10.29 -0.77
C THR A 70 -2.19 9.37 -1.46
N MET A 71 -2.69 8.36 -0.75
CA MET A 71 -3.61 7.33 -1.23
C MET A 71 -4.83 7.19 -0.30
N PRO A 72 -5.97 7.78 -0.66
CA PRO A 72 -7.18 7.70 0.15
C PRO A 72 -7.60 6.25 0.43
N ASN A 73 -7.97 5.96 1.68
CA ASN A 73 -8.38 4.63 2.17
C ASN A 73 -7.27 3.56 2.19
N ALA A 74 -5.99 3.93 2.21
CA ALA A 74 -4.88 2.98 2.23
C ALA A 74 -5.03 1.87 3.29
N LEU A 75 -5.40 2.22 4.53
CA LEU A 75 -5.64 1.23 5.59
C LEU A 75 -6.78 0.26 5.23
N ASN A 76 -7.89 0.76 4.69
CA ASN A 76 -9.04 -0.09 4.34
C ASN A 76 -8.71 -1.04 3.17
N ILE A 77 -7.95 -0.57 2.18
CA ILE A 77 -7.49 -1.37 1.04
C ILE A 77 -6.57 -2.49 1.53
N PHE A 78 -5.58 -2.15 2.37
CA PHE A 78 -4.70 -3.15 2.99
C PHE A 78 -5.50 -4.21 3.77
N LEU A 79 -6.44 -3.78 4.60
CA LEU A 79 -7.28 -4.70 5.40
C LEU A 79 -8.16 -5.59 4.51
N LYS A 80 -8.67 -5.07 3.39
CA LYS A 80 -9.41 -5.86 2.40
C LYS A 80 -8.52 -6.95 1.81
N GLY A 81 -7.31 -6.61 1.38
CA GLY A 81 -6.32 -7.56 0.90
C GLY A 81 -6.00 -8.66 1.92
N ARG A 82 -5.79 -8.26 3.18
CA ARG A 82 -5.54 -9.18 4.29
C ARG A 82 -6.71 -10.15 4.54
N ASN A 83 -7.95 -9.67 4.41
CA ASN A 83 -9.16 -10.50 4.57
C ASN A 83 -9.50 -11.34 3.33
N SER A 84 -8.87 -11.08 2.18
CA SER A 84 -9.10 -11.86 0.95
C SER A 84 -8.52 -13.28 1.04
N ILE A 85 -7.53 -13.48 1.91
CA ILE A 85 -6.98 -14.78 2.24
C ILE A 85 -7.84 -15.38 3.35
N GLY A 86 -9.04 -15.81 2.98
CA GLY A 86 -9.96 -16.49 3.89
C GLY A 86 -9.34 -17.74 4.49
N PHE A 87 -9.38 -17.84 5.82
CA PHE A 87 -9.30 -19.11 6.56
C PHE A 87 -10.69 -19.69 6.75
#